data_AF-A0A1D3JP54-F1
#
_entry.id   AF-A0A1D3JP54-F1
#
_cell.length_a   1.000
_cell.length_b   1.000
_cell.length_c   1.000
_cell.angle_alpha   90.00
_cell.angle_beta   90.00
_cell.angle_gamma   90.00
#
_symmetry.space_group_name_H-M   'P 1'
#
loop_
_entity.id
_entity.type
_entity.pdbx_description
1 polymer ?
#
loop_
_entity_poly.entity_id
_entity_poly.type
_entity_poly.pdbx_seq_one_letter_code
_entity_poly.pdbx_strand_id
1 'polypeptide(L)'
;TLEKLFESLKNQKKNIEDQKKELDEVNSKIEKIESDVNQHKKNYEIGIVEKINEITKENKNQIESTKELIKPTIENLISSFNTNDLEGIDTNENLEKYNKEMNNIYEEYIKSYNLITDYLETVSKESITYNQIKNTRITAQSELLKNIENVNEAKSYLDDIKSNEFDRIVTHFKNKLNTVNDKFKNEYSKVNEGFDNISNSINNVKNSTDENLLLNILNQTKEIYDNIVSKKYYSYKYEAENIFKNISKLASSLNIQIQNSSGIDLHKNINIAILSYLDSQTEDMLTFIPSPQKTSETYTKISDSYNTLLDIFKKSQELQKKEQRTLNLILENRRLYEKIQATNELKGTLSDLKYKKEKILNEVKLLLHKSNELNKLSCNSQNYDTILESSKYNQIKEKSNNYEQEKKKLG
;
A
#
# COMPACT_ATOMS: atom_id res chain seq x y z
N THR A 1 -16.30 -118.47 48.35
CA THR A 1 -17.61 -118.36 49.04
C THR A 1 -18.39 -117.20 48.44
N LEU A 2 -19.70 -117.36 48.34
CA LEU A 2 -20.64 -116.34 47.85
C LEU A 2 -20.46 -114.99 48.57
N GLU A 3 -20.10 -115.01 49.86
CA GLU A 3 -19.84 -113.82 50.68
C GLU A 3 -18.73 -112.92 50.15
N LYS A 4 -17.60 -113.47 49.68
CA LYS A 4 -16.50 -112.66 49.10
C LYS A 4 -16.93 -111.96 47.81
N LEU A 5 -17.79 -112.61 47.03
CA LEU A 5 -18.34 -112.02 45.80
C LEU A 5 -19.31 -110.88 46.15
N PHE A 6 -20.14 -111.08 47.18
CA PHE A 6 -21.11 -110.09 47.66
C PHE A 6 -20.40 -108.84 48.21
N GLU A 7 -19.34 -109.01 48.99
CA GLU A 7 -18.58 -107.89 49.56
C GLU A 7 -17.77 -107.14 48.49
N SER A 8 -17.26 -107.85 47.48
CA SER A 8 -16.66 -107.25 46.28
C SER A 8 -17.66 -106.38 45.50
N LEU A 9 -18.87 -106.90 45.25
CA LEU A 9 -19.95 -106.15 44.58
C LEU A 9 -20.40 -104.93 45.39
N LYS A 10 -20.42 -105.04 46.72
CA LYS A 10 -20.77 -103.94 47.63
C LYS A 10 -19.71 -102.83 47.60
N ASN A 11 -18.43 -103.20 47.58
CA ASN A 11 -17.32 -102.26 47.41
C ASN A 11 -17.32 -101.61 46.02
N GLN A 12 -17.60 -102.38 44.96
CA GLN A 12 -17.75 -101.83 43.61
C GLN A 12 -18.92 -100.85 43.52
N LYS A 13 -20.07 -101.17 44.11
CA LYS A 13 -21.22 -100.26 44.18
C LYS A 13 -20.86 -98.96 44.89
N LYS A 14 -20.20 -99.04 46.05
CA LYS A 14 -19.75 -97.86 46.79
C LYS A 14 -18.76 -97.02 45.97
N ASN A 15 -17.80 -97.67 45.31
CA ASN A 15 -16.83 -96.99 44.45
C ASN A 15 -17.49 -96.28 43.26
N ILE A 16 -18.52 -96.88 42.66
CA ILE A 16 -19.34 -96.25 41.60
C ILE A 16 -20.13 -95.06 42.14
N GLU A 17 -20.70 -95.16 43.35
CA GLU A 17 -21.41 -94.04 43.99
C GLU A 17 -20.47 -92.88 44.33
N ASP A 18 -19.25 -93.16 44.79
CA ASP A 18 -18.23 -92.16 45.08
C ASP A 18 -17.73 -91.47 43.78
N GLN A 19 -17.45 -92.26 42.72
CA GLN A 19 -17.10 -91.71 41.39
C GLN A 19 -18.22 -90.88 40.77
N LYS A 20 -19.49 -91.25 40.97
CA LYS A 20 -20.62 -90.44 40.52
C LYS A 20 -20.66 -89.07 41.20
N LYS A 21 -20.41 -89.01 42.51
CA LYS A 21 -20.34 -87.73 43.24
C LYS A 21 -19.21 -86.85 42.73
N GLU A 22 -18.04 -87.42 42.47
CA GLU A 22 -16.92 -86.68 41.87
C GLU A 22 -17.28 -86.13 40.49
N LEU A 23 -17.96 -86.92 39.66
CA LEU A 23 -18.44 -86.49 38.34
C LEU A 23 -19.46 -85.34 38.44
N ASP A 24 -20.43 -85.45 39.35
CA ASP A 24 -21.44 -84.41 39.59
C ASP A 24 -20.79 -83.08 40.06
N GLU A 25 -19.73 -83.18 40.88
CA GLU A 25 -18.96 -82.02 41.36
C GLU A 25 -18.11 -81.39 40.24
N VAL A 26 -17.52 -82.20 39.36
CA VAL A 26 -16.81 -81.74 38.17
C VAL A 26 -17.77 -81.06 37.19
N ASN A 27 -18.95 -81.63 36.94
CA ASN A 27 -19.97 -81.01 36.09
C ASN A 27 -20.40 -79.65 36.64
N SER A 28 -20.64 -79.55 37.95
CA SER A 28 -20.96 -78.28 38.61
C SER A 28 -19.85 -77.23 38.45
N LYS A 29 -18.57 -77.65 38.49
CA LYS A 29 -17.42 -76.76 38.24
C LYS A 29 -17.37 -76.32 36.77
N ILE A 30 -17.66 -77.21 35.82
CA ILE A 30 -17.71 -76.89 34.38
C ILE A 30 -18.81 -75.85 34.12
N GLU A 31 -20.03 -76.08 34.61
CA GLU A 31 -21.15 -75.14 34.46
C GLU A 31 -20.81 -73.74 35.01
N LYS A 32 -20.13 -73.70 36.18
CA LYS A 32 -19.65 -72.45 36.76
C LYS A 32 -18.61 -71.76 35.87
N ILE A 33 -17.62 -72.49 35.36
CA ILE A 33 -16.60 -71.95 34.45
C ILE A 33 -17.24 -71.41 33.16
N GLU A 34 -18.20 -72.12 32.58
CA GLU A 34 -18.91 -71.67 31.38
C GLU A 34 -19.71 -70.39 31.64
N SER A 35 -20.38 -70.30 32.78
CA SER A 35 -21.07 -69.09 33.24
C SER A 35 -20.09 -67.92 33.39
N ASP A 36 -18.98 -68.13 34.10
CA ASP A 36 -17.95 -67.10 34.34
C ASP A 36 -17.32 -66.62 33.01
N VAL A 37 -16.97 -67.53 32.11
CA VAL A 37 -16.43 -67.21 30.78
C VAL A 37 -17.43 -66.39 29.96
N ASN A 38 -18.71 -66.75 29.99
CA ASN A 38 -19.75 -65.98 29.30
C ASN A 38 -19.93 -64.59 29.90
N GLN A 39 -19.86 -64.46 31.22
CA GLN A 39 -19.91 -63.15 31.87
C GLN A 39 -18.70 -62.29 31.51
N HIS A 40 -17.49 -62.87 31.52
CA HIS A 40 -16.28 -62.15 31.12
C HIS A 40 -16.34 -61.67 29.66
N LYS A 41 -16.87 -62.48 28.74
CA LYS A 41 -17.08 -62.07 27.33
C LYS A 41 -18.03 -60.87 27.23
N LYS A 42 -19.13 -60.86 28.00
CA LYS A 42 -20.05 -59.73 28.05
C LYS A 42 -19.36 -58.48 28.60
N ASN A 43 -18.67 -58.60 29.74
CA ASN A 43 -17.98 -57.48 30.38
C ASN A 43 -16.90 -56.87 29.47
N TYR A 44 -16.18 -57.70 28.71
CA TYR A 44 -15.20 -57.20 27.74
C TYR A 44 -15.84 -56.32 26.66
N GLU A 45 -16.95 -56.76 26.07
CA GLU A 45 -17.66 -55.99 25.06
C GLU A 45 -18.29 -54.71 25.64
N ILE A 46 -18.85 -54.77 26.85
CA ILE A 46 -19.35 -53.59 27.58
C ILE A 46 -18.22 -52.58 27.82
N GLY A 47 -17.06 -53.05 28.28
CA GLY A 47 -15.90 -52.18 28.53
C GLY A 47 -15.40 -51.44 27.28
N ILE A 48 -15.56 -52.03 26.09
CA ILE A 48 -15.28 -51.32 24.83
C ILE A 48 -16.30 -50.19 24.60
N VAL A 49 -17.59 -50.44 24.83
CA VAL A 49 -18.64 -49.41 24.69
C VAL A 49 -18.44 -48.28 25.71
N GLU A 50 -18.05 -48.60 26.94
CA GLU A 50 -17.65 -47.61 27.96
C GLU A 50 -16.50 -46.74 27.45
N LYS A 51 -15.44 -47.36 26.89
CA LYS A 51 -14.31 -46.62 26.33
C LYS A 51 -14.71 -45.73 25.15
N ILE A 52 -15.60 -46.20 24.28
CA ILE A 52 -16.15 -45.41 23.17
C ILE A 52 -16.87 -44.17 23.71
N ASN A 53 -17.69 -44.33 24.76
CA ASN A 53 -18.42 -43.22 25.38
C ASN A 53 -17.47 -42.22 26.05
N GLU A 54 -16.41 -42.68 26.72
CA GLU A 54 -15.37 -41.80 27.28
C GLU A 54 -14.72 -40.92 26.21
N ILE A 55 -14.29 -41.52 25.08
CA ILE A 55 -13.69 -40.77 23.96
C ILE A 55 -14.71 -39.77 23.39
N THR A 56 -15.96 -40.18 23.26
CA THR A 56 -17.04 -39.33 22.75
C THR A 56 -17.30 -38.12 23.64
N LYS A 57 -17.24 -38.26 24.98
CA LYS A 57 -17.32 -37.15 25.93
C LYS A 57 -16.15 -36.17 25.79
N GLU A 58 -14.94 -36.68 25.60
CA GLU A 58 -13.77 -35.82 25.36
C GLU A 58 -13.91 -35.03 24.05
N ASN A 59 -14.37 -35.69 22.98
CA ASN A 59 -14.65 -35.04 21.70
C ASN A 59 -15.70 -33.92 21.81
N LYS A 60 -16.67 -34.06 22.73
CA LYS A 60 -17.71 -33.04 22.95
C LYS A 60 -17.10 -31.74 23.44
N ASN A 61 -16.20 -31.83 24.42
CA ASN A 61 -15.47 -30.67 24.93
C ASN A 61 -14.66 -29.99 23.82
N GLN A 62 -14.05 -30.77 22.92
CA GLN A 62 -13.27 -30.22 21.81
C GLN A 62 -14.12 -29.46 20.80
N ILE A 63 -15.25 -30.02 20.36
CA ILE A 63 -16.11 -29.35 19.36
C ILE A 63 -16.81 -28.12 19.96
N GLU A 64 -17.23 -28.18 21.23
CA GLU A 64 -17.81 -27.03 21.93
C GLU A 64 -16.79 -25.89 22.06
N SER A 65 -15.55 -26.21 22.47
CA SER A 65 -14.46 -25.23 22.48
C SER A 65 -14.17 -24.66 21.09
N THR A 66 -14.16 -25.50 20.04
CA THR A 66 -13.93 -25.03 18.65
C THR A 66 -15.00 -24.04 18.21
N LYS A 67 -16.26 -24.30 18.55
CA LYS A 67 -17.40 -23.40 18.28
C LYS A 67 -17.26 -22.06 19.00
N GLU A 68 -16.84 -22.06 20.27
CA GLU A 68 -16.62 -20.84 21.04
C GLU A 68 -15.45 -19.98 20.51
N LEU A 69 -14.50 -20.59 19.79
CA LEU A 69 -13.32 -19.90 19.23
C LEU A 69 -13.59 -19.09 17.96
N ILE A 70 -14.77 -19.18 17.33
CA ILE A 70 -15.08 -18.45 16.08
C ILE A 70 -14.89 -16.95 16.27
N LYS A 71 -15.58 -16.36 17.25
CA LYS A 71 -15.52 -14.91 17.49
C LYS A 71 -14.12 -14.46 17.93
N PRO A 72 -13.46 -15.09 18.92
CA PRO A 72 -12.08 -14.78 19.27
C PRO A 72 -11.10 -14.87 18.09
N THR A 73 -11.30 -15.80 17.16
CA THR A 73 -10.45 -15.92 15.96
C THR A 73 -10.54 -14.68 15.07
N ILE A 74 -11.74 -14.16 14.85
CA ILE A 74 -11.96 -12.92 14.09
C ILE A 74 -11.40 -11.72 14.85
N GLU A 75 -11.67 -11.62 16.15
CA GLU A 75 -11.19 -10.52 17.00
C GLU A 75 -9.65 -10.47 17.07
N ASN A 76 -8.99 -11.63 17.14
CA ASN A 76 -7.54 -11.71 17.17
C ASN A 76 -6.90 -11.17 15.87
N LEU A 77 -7.48 -11.46 14.70
CA LEU A 77 -7.01 -10.93 13.40
C LEU A 77 -6.98 -9.39 13.38
N ILE A 78 -7.99 -8.77 13.97
CA ILE A 78 -8.17 -7.31 13.95
C ILE A 78 -7.62 -6.60 15.20
N SER A 79 -7.24 -7.35 16.23
CA SER A 79 -6.85 -6.83 17.56
C SER A 79 -5.72 -5.80 17.51
N SER A 80 -4.84 -5.89 16.51
CA SER A 80 -3.69 -5.00 16.38
C SER A 80 -4.07 -3.64 15.78
N PHE A 81 -5.23 -3.50 15.14
CA PHE A 81 -5.62 -2.32 14.37
C PHE A 81 -6.32 -1.25 15.22
N ASN A 82 -6.12 0.01 14.85
CA ASN A 82 -6.92 1.10 15.39
C ASN A 82 -8.23 1.25 14.61
N THR A 83 -9.23 1.93 15.20
CA THR A 83 -10.55 2.12 14.56
C THR A 83 -10.45 2.74 13.16
N ASN A 84 -9.54 3.71 12.96
CA ASN A 84 -9.34 4.36 11.67
C ASN A 84 -8.71 3.43 10.62
N ASP A 85 -7.93 2.43 11.03
CA ASP A 85 -7.29 1.49 10.11
C ASP A 85 -8.33 0.57 9.46
N LEU A 86 -9.39 0.23 10.20
CA LEU A 86 -10.48 -0.65 9.76
C LEU A 86 -11.69 0.12 9.21
N GLU A 87 -11.52 1.41 8.89
CA GLU A 87 -12.59 2.22 8.33
C GLU A 87 -13.21 1.54 7.09
N GLY A 88 -14.53 1.33 7.14
CA GLY A 88 -15.30 0.66 6.10
C GLY A 88 -15.33 -0.87 6.19
N ILE A 89 -14.72 -1.48 7.20
CA ILE A 89 -14.81 -2.92 7.48
C ILE A 89 -15.81 -3.15 8.61
N ASP A 90 -16.87 -3.91 8.33
CA ASP A 90 -17.70 -4.49 9.40
C ASP A 90 -17.01 -5.76 9.93
N THR A 91 -16.58 -5.71 11.19
CA THR A 91 -15.86 -6.81 11.83
C THR A 91 -16.74 -8.03 12.08
N ASN A 92 -18.06 -7.87 12.12
CA ASN A 92 -19.00 -8.96 12.38
C ASN A 92 -19.79 -9.41 11.14
N GLU A 93 -19.45 -8.88 9.95
CA GLU A 93 -20.19 -9.09 8.70
C GLU A 93 -20.54 -10.56 8.43
N ASN A 94 -19.58 -11.47 8.62
CA ASN A 94 -19.75 -12.91 8.37
C ASN A 94 -20.01 -13.75 9.62
N LEU A 95 -20.05 -13.16 10.81
CA LEU A 95 -20.09 -13.90 12.07
C LEU A 95 -21.36 -14.79 12.18
N GLU A 96 -22.51 -14.29 11.75
CA GLU A 96 -23.76 -15.05 11.75
C GLU A 96 -23.68 -16.26 10.80
N LYS A 97 -23.14 -16.05 9.60
CA LYS A 97 -22.93 -17.12 8.60
C LYS A 97 -22.00 -18.20 9.15
N TYR A 98 -20.90 -17.82 9.78
CA TYR A 98 -19.95 -18.78 10.36
C TYR A 98 -20.54 -19.57 11.52
N ASN A 99 -21.28 -18.92 12.43
CA ASN A 99 -21.97 -19.61 13.51
C ASN A 99 -23.03 -20.59 12.99
N LYS A 100 -23.73 -20.24 11.91
CA LYS A 100 -24.73 -21.13 11.29
C LYS A 100 -24.12 -22.42 10.77
N GLU A 101 -23.01 -22.37 10.03
CA GLU A 101 -22.42 -23.62 9.50
C GLU A 101 -21.70 -24.43 10.56
N MET A 102 -21.05 -23.78 11.55
CA MET A 102 -20.53 -24.50 12.71
C MET A 102 -21.64 -25.21 13.49
N ASN A 103 -22.80 -24.60 13.62
CA ASN A 103 -23.96 -25.24 14.24
C ASN A 103 -24.43 -26.47 13.44
N ASN A 104 -24.39 -26.44 12.11
CA ASN A 104 -24.75 -27.61 11.30
C ASN A 104 -23.82 -28.80 11.58
N ILE A 105 -22.50 -28.58 11.63
CA ILE A 105 -21.50 -29.60 11.99
C ILE A 105 -21.76 -30.12 13.42
N TYR A 106 -22.05 -29.20 14.36
CA TYR A 106 -22.35 -29.55 15.74
C TYR A 106 -23.63 -30.39 15.90
N GLU A 107 -24.70 -30.08 15.15
CA GLU A 107 -25.94 -30.86 15.20
C GLU A 107 -25.74 -32.29 14.66
N GLU A 108 -24.90 -32.48 13.64
CA GLU A 108 -24.52 -33.81 13.17
C GLU A 108 -23.69 -34.57 14.23
N TYR A 109 -22.76 -33.89 14.88
CA TYR A 109 -22.01 -34.42 16.01
C TYR A 109 -22.91 -34.89 17.15
N ILE A 110 -23.90 -34.07 17.55
CA ILE A 110 -24.81 -34.36 18.67
C ILE A 110 -25.68 -35.59 18.39
N LYS A 111 -26.09 -35.82 17.14
CA LYS A 111 -26.83 -37.04 16.76
C LYS A 111 -26.02 -38.30 17.08
N SER A 112 -24.75 -38.36 16.64
CA SER A 112 -23.88 -39.51 16.95
C SER A 112 -23.53 -39.60 18.44
N TYR A 113 -23.34 -38.47 19.12
CA TYR A 113 -23.11 -38.43 20.57
C TYR A 113 -24.26 -39.08 21.37
N ASN A 114 -25.51 -38.71 21.05
CA ASN A 114 -26.69 -39.24 21.71
C ASN A 114 -26.83 -40.74 21.47
N LEU A 115 -26.63 -41.20 20.23
CA LEU A 115 -26.67 -42.64 19.90
C LEU A 115 -25.65 -43.45 20.72
N ILE A 116 -24.41 -42.95 20.86
CA ILE A 116 -23.38 -43.63 21.65
C ILE A 116 -23.76 -43.69 23.14
N THR A 117 -24.35 -42.62 23.67
CA THR A 117 -24.85 -42.57 25.04
C THR A 117 -25.95 -43.61 25.26
N ASP A 118 -26.93 -43.67 24.35
CA ASP A 118 -28.03 -44.63 24.38
C ASP A 118 -27.54 -46.09 24.26
N TYR A 119 -26.49 -46.33 23.47
CA TYR A 119 -25.86 -47.64 23.34
C TYR A 119 -25.22 -48.10 24.64
N LEU A 120 -24.55 -47.21 25.37
CA LEU A 120 -24.00 -47.53 26.69
C LEU A 120 -25.13 -47.93 27.67
N GLU A 121 -26.18 -47.12 27.75
CA GLU A 121 -27.33 -47.43 28.61
C GLU A 121 -27.98 -48.77 28.26
N THR A 122 -28.01 -49.12 26.96
CA THR A 122 -28.57 -50.38 26.49
C THR A 122 -27.74 -51.59 26.91
N VAL A 123 -26.40 -51.52 26.79
CA VAL A 123 -25.52 -52.65 27.15
C VAL A 123 -25.34 -52.84 28.65
N SER A 124 -25.62 -51.81 29.45
CA SER A 124 -25.60 -51.89 30.92
C SER A 124 -26.81 -52.58 31.54
N LYS A 125 -27.82 -53.00 30.75
CA LYS A 125 -29.01 -53.71 31.25
C LYS A 125 -28.72 -55.18 31.59
N GLU A 126 -29.17 -55.66 32.75
CA GLU A 126 -28.89 -57.03 33.24
C GLU A 126 -29.33 -58.16 32.28
N SER A 127 -30.41 -57.97 31.52
CA SER A 127 -31.01 -59.04 30.70
C SER A 127 -30.42 -59.18 29.28
N ILE A 128 -29.33 -58.49 28.95
CA ILE A 128 -28.81 -58.46 27.57
C ILE A 128 -27.93 -59.68 27.23
N THR A 129 -28.07 -60.19 26.00
CA THR A 129 -27.26 -61.31 25.49
C THR A 129 -25.92 -60.85 24.92
N TYR A 130 -24.92 -61.74 24.90
CA TYR A 130 -23.60 -61.41 24.34
C TYR A 130 -23.66 -60.92 22.88
N ASN A 131 -24.45 -61.57 22.03
CA ASN A 131 -24.58 -61.17 20.62
C ASN A 131 -25.19 -59.77 20.46
N GLN A 132 -26.13 -59.39 21.32
CA GLN A 132 -26.70 -58.04 21.33
C GLN A 132 -25.63 -57.01 21.73
N ILE A 133 -24.87 -57.25 22.81
CA ILE A 133 -23.78 -56.35 23.22
C ILE A 133 -22.76 -56.18 22.09
N LYS A 134 -22.33 -57.29 21.47
CA LYS A 134 -21.36 -57.26 20.37
C LYS A 134 -21.86 -56.44 19.18
N ASN A 135 -23.13 -56.59 18.79
CA ASN A 135 -23.71 -55.82 17.70
C ASN A 135 -23.82 -54.34 18.07
N THR A 136 -24.30 -54.01 19.28
CA THR A 136 -24.34 -52.64 19.78
C THR A 136 -22.96 -52.00 19.81
N ARG A 137 -21.93 -52.75 20.23
CA ARG A 137 -20.53 -52.30 20.20
C ARG A 137 -20.07 -51.96 18.79
N ILE A 138 -20.36 -52.80 17.78
CA ILE A 138 -20.01 -52.52 16.38
C ILE A 138 -20.67 -51.23 15.89
N THR A 139 -21.95 -51.04 16.19
CA THR A 139 -22.69 -49.83 15.81
C THR A 139 -22.13 -48.59 16.53
N ALA A 140 -21.86 -48.68 17.83
CA ALA A 140 -21.23 -47.60 18.59
C ALA A 140 -19.86 -47.21 18.01
N GLN A 141 -19.09 -48.21 17.55
CA GLN A 141 -17.79 -47.99 16.92
C GLN A 141 -17.91 -47.24 15.58
N SER A 142 -18.96 -47.53 14.80
CA SER A 142 -19.26 -46.78 13.57
C SER A 142 -19.70 -45.35 13.84
N GLU A 143 -20.49 -45.11 14.89
CA GLU A 143 -20.89 -43.75 15.29
C GLU A 143 -19.71 -42.94 15.86
N LEU A 144 -18.76 -43.60 16.54
CA LEU A 144 -17.54 -42.94 17.00
C LEU A 144 -16.70 -42.39 15.84
N LEU A 145 -16.63 -43.10 14.71
CA LEU A 145 -15.92 -42.62 13.52
C LEU A 145 -16.53 -41.32 12.98
N LYS A 146 -17.86 -41.26 12.85
CA LYS A 146 -18.59 -40.04 12.46
C LYS A 146 -18.37 -38.90 13.45
N ASN A 147 -18.37 -39.21 14.75
CA ASN A 147 -18.10 -38.25 15.80
C ASN A 147 -16.69 -37.62 15.66
N ILE A 148 -15.68 -38.44 15.36
CA ILE A 148 -14.31 -37.98 15.10
C ILE A 148 -14.22 -37.15 13.81
N GLU A 149 -14.91 -37.58 12.75
CA GLU A 149 -14.98 -36.83 11.48
C GLU A 149 -15.53 -35.41 11.71
N ASN A 150 -16.65 -35.27 12.42
CA ASN A 150 -17.27 -33.97 12.71
C ASN A 150 -16.37 -33.05 13.57
N VAL A 151 -15.60 -33.61 14.52
CA VAL A 151 -14.62 -32.84 15.29
C VAL A 151 -13.50 -32.30 14.39
N ASN A 152 -13.02 -33.13 13.45
CA ASN A 152 -11.98 -32.71 12.51
C ASN A 152 -12.52 -31.69 11.50
N GLU A 153 -13.75 -31.86 11.05
CA GLU A 153 -14.43 -30.90 10.17
C GLU A 153 -14.60 -29.54 10.87
N ALA A 154 -15.05 -29.52 12.13
CA ALA A 154 -15.16 -28.28 12.90
C ALA A 154 -13.80 -27.55 13.03
N LYS A 155 -12.71 -28.29 13.27
CA LYS A 155 -11.35 -27.71 13.34
C LYS A 155 -10.91 -27.14 11.99
N SER A 156 -11.10 -27.90 10.90
CA SER A 156 -10.82 -27.42 9.55
C SER A 156 -11.64 -26.18 9.20
N TYR A 157 -12.91 -26.15 9.61
CA TYR A 157 -13.79 -25.03 9.37
C TYR A 157 -13.34 -23.76 10.10
N LEU A 158 -12.78 -23.89 11.31
CA LEU A 158 -12.18 -22.76 12.03
C LEU A 158 -10.95 -22.19 11.29
N ASP A 159 -10.11 -23.06 10.72
CA ASP A 159 -8.97 -22.63 9.89
C ASP A 159 -9.43 -21.95 8.58
N ASP A 160 -10.54 -22.42 7.99
CA ASP A 160 -11.18 -21.79 6.84
C ASP A 160 -11.74 -20.41 7.17
N ILE A 161 -12.42 -20.24 8.33
CA ILE A 161 -12.89 -18.93 8.81
C ILE A 161 -11.72 -17.95 8.90
N LYS A 162 -10.62 -18.37 9.52
CA LYS A 162 -9.42 -17.56 9.67
C LYS A 162 -8.85 -17.12 8.32
N SER A 163 -8.81 -18.03 7.35
CA SER A 163 -8.32 -17.76 5.99
C SER A 163 -9.25 -16.84 5.20
N ASN A 164 -10.57 -17.03 5.33
CA ASN A 164 -11.58 -16.22 4.66
C ASN A 164 -11.59 -14.78 5.18
N GLU A 165 -11.50 -14.58 6.50
CA GLU A 165 -11.44 -13.24 7.08
C GLU A 165 -10.13 -12.52 6.75
N PHE A 166 -9.02 -13.26 6.73
CA PHE A 166 -7.75 -12.72 6.22
C PHE A 166 -7.89 -12.21 4.78
N ASP A 167 -8.44 -13.02 3.87
CA ASP A 167 -8.64 -12.63 2.48
C ASP A 167 -9.62 -11.45 2.33
N ARG A 168 -10.72 -11.44 3.09
CA ARG A 168 -11.71 -10.35 3.07
C ARG A 168 -11.05 -9.01 3.42
N ILE A 169 -10.27 -8.97 4.50
CA ILE A 169 -9.62 -7.74 4.96
C ILE A 169 -8.51 -7.32 3.98
N VAL A 170 -7.72 -8.27 3.43
CA VAL A 170 -6.74 -7.97 2.37
C VAL A 170 -7.42 -7.38 1.13
N THR A 171 -8.55 -7.96 0.71
CA THR A 171 -9.35 -7.47 -0.42
C THR A 171 -9.80 -6.03 -0.18
N HIS A 172 -10.27 -5.70 1.03
CA HIS A 172 -10.65 -4.34 1.39
C HIS A 172 -9.49 -3.35 1.24
N PHE A 173 -8.33 -3.66 1.82
CA PHE A 173 -7.16 -2.80 1.70
C PHE A 173 -6.66 -2.66 0.27
N LYS A 174 -6.67 -3.74 -0.52
CA LYS A 174 -6.35 -3.69 -1.96
C LYS A 174 -7.28 -2.74 -2.70
N ASN A 175 -8.59 -2.79 -2.43
CA ASN A 175 -9.56 -1.89 -3.05
C ASN A 175 -9.34 -0.42 -2.65
N LYS A 176 -9.03 -0.16 -1.37
CA LYS A 176 -8.66 1.18 -0.89
C LYS A 176 -7.40 1.68 -1.60
N LEU A 177 -6.38 0.83 -1.75
CA LEU A 177 -5.16 1.17 -2.47
C LEU A 177 -5.39 1.42 -3.96
N ASN A 178 -6.22 0.60 -4.62
CA ASN A 178 -6.60 0.81 -6.02
C ASN A 178 -7.28 2.16 -6.22
N THR A 179 -8.18 2.54 -5.32
CA THR A 179 -8.83 3.86 -5.34
C THR A 179 -7.82 5.00 -5.22
N VAL A 180 -6.83 4.85 -4.34
CA VAL A 180 -5.71 5.82 -4.21
C VAL A 180 -4.88 5.85 -5.49
N ASN A 181 -4.58 4.70 -6.08
CA ASN A 181 -3.83 4.59 -7.32
C ASN A 181 -4.54 5.28 -8.49
N ASP A 182 -5.85 5.11 -8.63
CA ASP A 182 -6.61 5.75 -9.70
C ASP A 182 -6.60 7.29 -9.58
N LYS A 183 -6.78 7.80 -8.35
CA LYS A 183 -6.63 9.23 -8.06
C LYS A 183 -5.22 9.72 -8.35
N PHE A 184 -4.20 8.95 -7.94
CA PHE A 184 -2.80 9.25 -8.19
C PHE A 184 -2.49 9.30 -9.68
N LYS A 185 -2.91 8.31 -10.47
CA LYS A 185 -2.70 8.27 -11.93
C LYS A 185 -3.29 9.51 -12.62
N ASN A 186 -4.52 9.89 -12.26
CA ASN A 186 -5.17 11.07 -12.82
C ASN A 186 -4.39 12.37 -12.51
N GLU A 187 -3.95 12.53 -11.26
CA GLU A 187 -3.14 13.70 -10.89
C GLU A 187 -1.73 13.66 -11.48
N TYR A 188 -1.10 12.47 -11.52
CA TYR A 188 0.21 12.25 -12.13
C TYR A 188 0.24 12.72 -13.58
N SER A 189 -0.73 12.29 -14.41
CA SER A 189 -0.79 12.69 -15.82
C SER A 189 -0.87 14.20 -16.00
N LYS A 190 -1.74 14.87 -15.22
CA LYS A 190 -1.90 16.34 -15.27
C LYS A 190 -0.62 17.09 -14.86
N VAL A 191 0.01 16.63 -13.77
CA VAL A 191 1.25 17.24 -13.25
C VAL A 191 2.39 17.03 -14.25
N ASN A 192 2.52 15.81 -14.78
CA ASN A 192 3.56 15.44 -15.73
C ASN A 192 3.46 16.25 -17.03
N GLU A 193 2.25 16.35 -17.61
CA GLU A 193 1.98 17.16 -18.80
C GLU A 193 2.25 18.65 -18.54
N GLY A 194 1.83 19.15 -17.38
CA GLY A 194 2.08 20.53 -16.99
C GLY A 194 3.57 20.89 -16.93
N PHE A 195 4.41 19.99 -16.40
CA PHE A 195 5.87 20.16 -16.43
C PHE A 195 6.46 20.11 -17.85
N ASP A 196 5.92 19.27 -18.75
CA ASP A 196 6.34 19.25 -20.16
C ASP A 196 5.96 20.55 -20.88
N ASN A 197 4.76 21.07 -20.64
CA ASN A 197 4.29 22.32 -21.23
C ASN A 197 5.15 23.52 -20.81
N ILE A 198 5.53 23.61 -19.54
CA ILE A 198 6.48 24.63 -19.07
C ILE A 198 7.82 24.49 -19.80
N SER A 199 8.37 23.27 -19.81
CA SER A 199 9.68 23.00 -20.40
C SER A 199 9.70 23.37 -21.90
N ASN A 200 8.66 22.99 -22.63
CA ASN A 200 8.51 23.32 -24.05
C ASN A 200 8.36 24.83 -24.29
N SER A 201 7.55 25.52 -23.47
CA SER A 201 7.35 26.97 -23.58
C SER A 201 8.66 27.73 -23.40
N ILE A 202 9.48 27.35 -22.42
CA ILE A 202 10.79 27.98 -22.17
C ILE A 202 11.79 27.65 -23.29
N ASN A 203 11.83 26.39 -23.74
CA ASN A 203 12.73 25.96 -24.80
C ASN A 203 12.50 26.71 -26.12
N ASN A 204 11.27 27.09 -26.43
CA ASN A 204 10.93 27.86 -27.63
C ASN A 204 11.49 29.29 -27.62
N VAL A 205 11.72 29.87 -26.43
CA VAL A 205 12.18 31.27 -26.28
C VAL A 205 13.60 31.40 -25.75
N LYS A 206 14.32 30.29 -25.53
CA LYS A 206 15.66 30.28 -24.92
C LYS A 206 16.73 31.14 -25.62
N ASN A 207 16.54 31.43 -26.90
CA ASN A 207 17.43 32.27 -27.71
C ASN A 207 16.76 33.58 -28.15
N SER A 208 15.57 33.88 -27.63
CA SER A 208 14.82 35.10 -27.98
C SER A 208 15.54 36.34 -27.44
N THR A 209 15.44 37.42 -28.20
CA THR A 209 15.84 38.78 -27.79
C THR A 209 14.64 39.70 -27.62
N ASP A 210 13.42 39.19 -27.79
CA ASP A 210 12.17 39.91 -27.55
C ASP A 210 11.81 39.85 -26.06
N GLU A 211 11.92 41.02 -25.41
CA GLU A 211 11.65 41.21 -23.99
C GLU A 211 10.19 40.90 -23.61
N ASN A 212 9.23 41.32 -24.42
CA ASN A 212 7.80 41.14 -24.12
C ASN A 212 7.41 39.67 -24.23
N LEU A 213 7.94 38.98 -25.25
CA LEU A 213 7.74 37.54 -25.41
C LEU A 213 8.29 36.76 -24.21
N LEU A 214 9.51 37.08 -23.77
CA LEU A 214 10.14 36.43 -22.62
C LEU A 214 9.34 36.66 -21.32
N LEU A 215 8.86 37.89 -21.09
CA LEU A 215 8.02 38.22 -19.93
C LEU A 215 6.69 37.46 -19.95
N ASN A 216 6.03 37.39 -21.11
CA ASN A 216 4.78 36.66 -21.28
C ASN A 216 4.95 35.18 -20.98
N ILE A 217 5.99 34.53 -21.52
CA ILE A 217 6.29 33.12 -21.22
C ILE A 217 6.63 32.93 -19.74
N LEU A 218 7.36 33.85 -19.12
CA LEU A 218 7.66 33.77 -17.69
C LEU A 218 6.38 33.80 -16.83
N ASN A 219 5.44 34.70 -17.16
CA ASN A 219 4.16 34.79 -16.45
C ASN A 219 3.30 33.53 -16.67
N GLN A 220 3.20 33.07 -17.91
CA GLN A 220 2.44 31.86 -18.26
C GLN A 220 3.00 30.62 -17.55
N THR A 221 4.32 30.44 -17.57
CA THR A 221 4.96 29.27 -16.93
C THR A 221 4.83 29.29 -15.41
N LYS A 222 4.86 30.47 -14.79
CA LYS A 222 4.56 30.64 -13.36
C LYS A 222 3.12 30.24 -13.03
N GLU A 223 2.14 30.70 -13.81
CA GLU A 223 0.73 30.34 -13.61
C GLU A 223 0.49 28.83 -13.75
N ILE A 224 1.07 28.20 -14.78
CA ILE A 224 1.00 26.74 -14.95
C ILE A 224 1.62 26.03 -13.74
N TYR A 225 2.78 26.48 -13.27
CA TYR A 225 3.46 25.87 -12.12
C TYR A 225 2.64 25.99 -10.83
N ASP A 226 2.10 27.17 -10.52
CA ASP A 226 1.27 27.41 -9.33
C ASP A 226 -0.01 26.53 -9.34
N ASN A 227 -0.61 26.34 -10.53
CA ASN A 227 -1.75 25.45 -10.74
C ASN A 227 -1.43 23.95 -10.55
N ILE A 228 -0.16 23.56 -10.71
CA ILE A 228 0.30 22.17 -10.54
C ILE A 228 0.69 21.91 -9.08
N VAL A 229 1.45 22.81 -8.44
CA VAL A 229 1.98 22.63 -7.08
C VAL A 229 0.90 22.71 -6.00
N SER A 230 -0.18 23.45 -6.26
CA SER A 230 -1.35 23.44 -5.39
C SER A 230 -2.02 22.06 -5.26
N LYS A 231 -1.66 21.09 -6.10
CA LYS A 231 -2.22 19.73 -6.09
C LYS A 231 -1.47 18.82 -5.11
N LYS A 232 -2.24 18.10 -4.29
CA LYS A 232 -1.74 17.20 -3.23
C LYS A 232 -1.16 15.87 -3.73
N TYR A 233 -0.55 15.80 -4.92
CA TYR A 233 -0.10 14.52 -5.48
C TYR A 233 0.90 13.77 -4.58
N TYR A 234 1.69 14.52 -3.80
CA TYR A 234 2.59 14.00 -2.79
C TYR A 234 1.91 13.24 -1.64
N SER A 235 0.65 13.52 -1.30
CA SER A 235 -0.03 12.86 -0.18
C SER A 235 -0.42 11.42 -0.50
N TYR A 236 -0.70 11.11 -1.77
CA TYR A 236 -1.11 9.75 -2.18
C TYR A 236 -0.04 8.70 -1.92
N LYS A 237 1.24 9.08 -1.98
CA LYS A 237 2.36 8.21 -1.61
C LYS A 237 2.25 7.74 -0.16
N TYR A 238 2.01 8.67 0.77
CA TYR A 238 1.87 8.37 2.20
C TYR A 238 0.59 7.62 2.51
N GLU A 239 -0.51 7.94 1.82
CA GLU A 239 -1.78 7.22 1.96
C GLU A 239 -1.63 5.76 1.50
N ALA A 240 -1.01 5.52 0.34
CA ALA A 240 -0.71 4.20 -0.17
C ALA A 240 0.20 3.41 0.78
N GLU A 241 1.26 4.04 1.31
CA GLU A 241 2.17 3.42 2.28
C GLU A 241 1.42 2.98 3.54
N ASN A 242 0.54 3.83 4.08
CA ASN A 242 -0.24 3.50 5.27
C ASN A 242 -1.23 2.35 5.02
N ILE A 243 -1.90 2.33 3.87
CA ILE A 243 -2.79 1.22 3.50
C ILE A 243 -2.01 -0.09 3.42
N PHE A 244 -0.84 -0.10 2.77
CA PHE A 244 -0.05 -1.32 2.65
C PHE A 244 0.55 -1.78 3.99
N LYS A 245 0.96 -0.85 4.87
CA LYS A 245 1.38 -1.20 6.24
C LYS A 245 0.31 -2.00 6.98
N ASN A 246 -0.97 -1.69 6.76
CA ASN A 246 -2.08 -2.43 7.34
C ASN A 246 -2.18 -3.86 6.78
N ILE A 247 -1.89 -4.07 5.49
CA ILE A 247 -1.77 -5.43 4.90
C ILE A 247 -0.62 -6.20 5.56
N SER A 248 0.57 -5.60 5.68
CA SER A 248 1.74 -6.25 6.33
C SER A 248 1.49 -6.59 7.80
N LYS A 249 0.79 -5.70 8.51
CA LYS A 249 0.38 -5.89 9.90
C LYS A 249 -0.61 -7.04 10.05
N LEU A 250 -1.59 -7.14 9.14
CA LEU A 250 -2.54 -8.25 9.12
C LEU A 250 -1.81 -9.59 8.91
N ALA A 251 -0.91 -9.67 7.93
CA ALA A 251 -0.13 -10.87 7.68
C ALA A 251 0.70 -11.27 8.91
N SER A 252 1.30 -10.29 9.60
CA SER A 252 2.07 -10.53 10.81
C SER A 252 1.23 -11.06 11.97
N SER A 253 -0.05 -10.67 12.09
CA SER A 253 -0.98 -11.24 13.09
C SER A 253 -1.22 -12.74 12.89
N LEU A 254 -0.95 -13.24 11.68
CA LEU A 254 -1.02 -14.65 11.32
C LEU A 254 0.33 -15.36 11.34
N ASN A 255 1.37 -14.70 11.86
CA ASN A 255 2.76 -15.16 11.78
C ASN A 255 3.24 -15.38 10.34
N ILE A 256 2.68 -14.62 9.38
CA ILE A 256 3.12 -14.59 8.00
C ILE A 256 4.07 -13.41 7.84
N GLN A 257 5.35 -13.71 7.66
CA GLN A 257 6.35 -12.73 7.30
C GLN A 257 6.33 -12.52 5.78
N ILE A 258 6.32 -11.25 5.36
CA ILE A 258 6.41 -10.84 3.97
C ILE A 258 7.78 -10.20 3.78
N GLN A 259 8.57 -10.72 2.85
CA GLN A 259 9.87 -10.16 2.49
C GLN A 259 9.91 -9.78 1.02
N ASN A 260 10.59 -8.69 0.72
CA ASN A 260 10.87 -8.31 -0.66
C ASN A 260 12.04 -9.13 -1.23
N SER A 261 12.40 -8.93 -2.50
CA SER A 261 13.52 -9.68 -3.13
C SER A 261 14.87 -9.46 -2.45
N SER A 262 15.02 -8.40 -1.64
CA SER A 262 16.22 -8.11 -0.84
C SER A 262 16.19 -8.76 0.55
N GLY A 263 15.17 -9.57 0.87
CA GLY A 263 15.01 -10.20 2.19
C GLY A 263 14.56 -9.24 3.30
N ILE A 264 14.12 -8.03 2.95
CA ILE A 264 13.67 -7.04 3.94
C ILE A 264 12.23 -7.34 4.32
N ASP A 265 12.01 -7.51 5.61
CA ASP A 265 10.69 -7.69 6.21
C ASP A 265 9.85 -6.41 6.11
N LEU A 266 8.75 -6.48 5.36
CA LEU A 266 7.88 -5.34 5.09
C LEU A 266 7.11 -4.87 6.34
N HIS A 267 6.89 -5.72 7.33
CA HIS A 267 6.27 -5.29 8.59
C HIS A 267 7.25 -4.49 9.44
N LYS A 268 8.54 -4.85 9.43
CA LYS A 268 9.58 -4.16 10.20
C LYS A 268 10.00 -2.84 9.58
N ASN A 269 10.24 -2.81 8.26
CA ASN A 269 10.72 -1.60 7.60
C ASN A 269 10.34 -1.50 6.12
N ILE A 270 9.07 -1.16 5.88
CA ILE A 270 8.54 -0.95 4.52
C ILE A 270 9.31 0.11 3.73
N ASN A 271 9.83 1.15 4.38
CA ASN A 271 10.54 2.24 3.71
C ASN A 271 11.87 1.77 3.11
N ILE A 272 12.64 0.97 3.84
CA ILE A 272 13.87 0.37 3.31
C ILE A 272 13.53 -0.63 2.20
N ALA A 273 12.47 -1.44 2.36
CA ALA A 273 12.03 -2.38 1.34
C ALA A 273 11.71 -1.66 0.01
N ILE A 274 10.92 -0.58 0.07
CA ILE A 274 10.60 0.24 -1.10
C ILE A 274 11.87 0.84 -1.71
N LEU A 275 12.70 1.49 -0.89
CA LEU A 275 13.94 2.16 -1.36
C LEU A 275 14.87 1.18 -2.08
N SER A 276 14.99 -0.06 -1.60
CA SER A 276 15.83 -1.08 -2.21
C SER A 276 15.42 -1.47 -3.64
N TYR A 277 14.19 -1.14 -4.04
CA TYR A 277 13.62 -1.56 -5.32
C TYR A 277 13.12 -0.40 -6.21
N LEU A 278 13.34 0.86 -5.80
CA LEU A 278 12.92 2.03 -6.55
C LEU A 278 13.55 2.13 -7.95
N ASP A 279 14.83 1.79 -8.06
CA ASP A 279 15.57 1.89 -9.33
C ASP A 279 15.43 0.64 -10.21
N SER A 280 14.72 -0.40 -9.74
CA SER A 280 14.51 -1.64 -10.50
C SER A 280 13.53 -1.43 -11.67
N GLN A 281 13.81 -2.06 -12.81
CA GLN A 281 12.95 -2.07 -14.00
C GLN A 281 11.92 -3.19 -13.99
N THR A 282 12.08 -4.19 -13.12
CA THR A 282 11.16 -5.31 -12.98
C THR A 282 10.21 -5.11 -11.81
N GLU A 283 9.18 -5.94 -11.71
CA GLU A 283 8.35 -6.08 -10.52
C GLU A 283 9.11 -6.81 -9.41
N ASP A 284 8.81 -6.47 -8.16
CA ASP A 284 9.43 -7.12 -7.01
C ASP A 284 8.67 -8.42 -6.71
N MET A 285 9.40 -9.51 -6.49
CA MET A 285 8.81 -10.78 -6.11
C MET A 285 8.83 -10.91 -4.59
N LEU A 286 7.65 -10.80 -3.98
CA LEU A 286 7.50 -11.05 -2.55
C LEU A 286 7.68 -12.53 -2.24
N THR A 287 8.37 -12.79 -1.13
CA THR A 287 8.46 -14.11 -0.51
C THR A 287 7.68 -14.10 0.80
N PHE A 288 7.00 -15.22 1.09
CA PHE A 288 6.16 -15.38 2.25
C PHE A 288 6.71 -16.51 3.12
N ILE A 289 6.82 -16.27 4.42
CA ILE A 289 7.34 -17.24 5.39
C ILE A 289 6.32 -17.37 6.53
N PRO A 290 5.75 -18.57 6.78
CA PRO A 290 5.96 -19.80 6.01
C PRO A 290 5.44 -19.68 4.57
N SER A 291 6.01 -20.50 3.67
CA SER A 291 5.52 -20.56 2.30
C SER A 291 4.05 -21.00 2.30
N PRO A 292 3.19 -20.39 1.47
CA PRO A 292 1.82 -20.82 1.33
C PRO A 292 1.76 -22.29 0.94
N GLN A 293 0.94 -23.10 1.61
CA GLN A 293 0.73 -24.51 1.22
C GLN A 293 0.00 -24.64 -0.13
N LYS A 294 -0.75 -23.59 -0.52
CA LYS A 294 -1.32 -23.38 -1.85
C LYS A 294 -1.08 -21.92 -2.23
N THR A 295 -0.83 -21.62 -3.51
CA THR A 295 -0.90 -20.26 -4.04
C THR A 295 -2.33 -19.74 -3.87
N SER A 296 -2.64 -19.20 -2.70
CA SER A 296 -3.92 -18.56 -2.44
C SER A 296 -3.96 -17.24 -3.20
N GLU A 297 -5.11 -16.95 -3.79
CA GLU A 297 -5.43 -15.66 -4.43
C GLU A 297 -5.09 -14.47 -3.52
N THR A 298 -5.17 -14.66 -2.20
CA THR A 298 -4.78 -13.66 -1.19
C THR A 298 -3.33 -13.21 -1.30
N TYR A 299 -2.38 -14.14 -1.47
CA TYR A 299 -0.96 -13.78 -1.57
C TYR A 299 -0.66 -13.01 -2.85
N THR A 300 -1.33 -13.36 -3.95
CA THR A 300 -1.30 -12.56 -5.19
C THR A 300 -1.85 -11.16 -4.96
N LYS A 301 -2.99 -11.01 -4.26
CA LYS A 301 -3.53 -9.68 -3.90
C LYS A 301 -2.54 -8.84 -3.10
N ILE A 302 -1.78 -9.45 -2.19
CA ILE A 302 -0.74 -8.77 -1.41
C ILE A 302 0.40 -8.32 -2.33
N SER A 303 0.91 -9.21 -3.18
CA SER A 303 1.97 -8.89 -4.15
C SER A 303 1.56 -7.78 -5.12
N ASP A 304 0.36 -7.84 -5.69
CA ASP A 304 -0.19 -6.79 -6.56
C ASP A 304 -0.29 -5.44 -5.83
N SER A 305 -0.71 -5.47 -4.56
CA SER A 305 -0.81 -4.27 -3.74
C SER A 305 0.56 -3.66 -3.50
N TYR A 306 1.59 -4.49 -3.28
CA TYR A 306 2.95 -4.01 -3.10
C TYR A 306 3.52 -3.43 -4.40
N ASN A 307 3.30 -4.08 -5.54
CA ASN A 307 3.73 -3.55 -6.84
C ASN A 307 3.01 -2.24 -7.18
N THR A 308 1.74 -2.10 -6.80
CA THR A 308 1.00 -0.84 -6.92
C THR A 308 1.61 0.26 -6.05
N LEU A 309 1.97 -0.05 -4.81
CA LEU A 309 2.68 0.87 -3.92
C LEU A 309 4.02 1.30 -4.53
N LEU A 310 4.81 0.35 -5.04
CA LEU A 310 6.09 0.63 -5.68
C LEU A 310 5.93 1.54 -6.91
N ASP A 311 4.93 1.30 -7.77
CA ASP A 311 4.66 2.14 -8.94
C ASP A 311 4.34 3.59 -8.54
N ILE A 312 3.48 3.79 -7.52
CA ILE A 312 3.18 5.11 -6.97
C ILE A 312 4.46 5.81 -6.51
N PHE A 313 5.32 5.10 -5.78
CA PHE A 313 6.58 5.65 -5.27
C PHE A 313 7.57 6.00 -6.40
N LYS A 314 7.74 5.13 -7.40
CA LYS A 314 8.60 5.37 -8.58
C LYS A 314 8.16 6.61 -9.34
N LYS A 315 6.87 6.69 -9.68
CA LYS A 315 6.28 7.85 -10.37
C LYS A 315 6.35 9.13 -9.55
N SER A 316 6.17 9.03 -8.23
CA SER A 316 6.35 10.19 -7.34
C SER A 316 7.79 10.71 -7.37
N GLN A 317 8.79 9.82 -7.38
CA GLN A 317 10.20 10.20 -7.49
C GLN A 317 10.53 10.81 -8.86
N GLU A 318 9.92 10.30 -9.93
CA GLU A 318 10.02 10.88 -11.27
C GLU A 318 9.49 12.32 -11.30
N LEU A 319 8.29 12.55 -10.76
CA LEU A 319 7.71 13.91 -10.67
C LEU A 319 8.59 14.86 -9.86
N GLN A 320 9.17 14.42 -8.75
CA GLN A 320 10.11 15.24 -7.96
C GLN A 320 11.33 15.67 -8.78
N LYS A 321 11.94 14.71 -9.51
CA LYS A 321 13.08 15.00 -10.39
C LYS A 321 12.68 15.97 -11.50
N LYS A 322 11.48 15.82 -12.06
CA LYS A 322 10.96 16.68 -13.13
C LYS A 322 10.65 18.08 -12.62
N GLU A 323 10.02 18.20 -11.45
CA GLU A 323 9.74 19.47 -10.77
C GLU A 323 11.02 20.29 -10.58
N GLN A 324 12.08 19.67 -10.04
CA GLN A 324 13.35 20.35 -9.84
C GLN A 324 13.96 20.86 -11.16
N ARG A 325 13.87 20.08 -12.24
CA ARG A 325 14.33 20.49 -13.57
C ARG A 325 13.50 21.66 -14.10
N THR A 326 12.18 21.60 -13.96
CA THR A 326 11.27 22.67 -14.40
C THR A 326 11.53 23.97 -13.64
N LEU A 327 11.74 23.92 -12.33
CA LEU A 327 12.12 25.09 -11.53
C LEU A 327 13.43 25.73 -12.01
N ASN A 328 14.44 24.92 -12.32
CA ASN A 328 15.70 25.41 -12.87
C ASN A 328 15.48 26.12 -14.22
N LEU A 329 14.65 25.55 -15.11
CA LEU A 329 14.30 26.18 -16.39
C LEU A 329 13.60 27.53 -16.21
N ILE A 330 12.64 27.62 -15.28
CA ILE A 330 11.94 28.88 -14.98
C ILE A 330 12.95 29.94 -14.51
N LEU A 331 13.89 29.56 -13.65
CA LEU A 331 14.95 30.46 -13.17
C LEU A 331 15.89 30.91 -14.31
N GLU A 332 16.25 30.02 -15.22
CA GLU A 332 17.06 30.35 -16.39
C GLU A 332 16.32 31.32 -17.33
N ASN A 333 15.04 31.09 -17.61
CA ASN A 333 14.23 31.98 -18.43
C ASN A 333 14.11 33.38 -17.81
N ARG A 334 13.95 33.45 -16.48
CA ARG A 334 13.95 34.73 -15.76
C ARG A 334 15.27 35.48 -15.92
N ARG A 335 16.40 34.79 -15.77
CA ARG A 335 17.73 35.40 -15.97
C ARG A 335 17.93 35.90 -17.40
N LEU A 336 17.42 35.17 -18.40
CA LEU A 336 17.45 35.59 -19.79
C LEU A 336 16.63 36.87 -20.00
N TYR A 337 15.41 36.91 -19.47
CA TYR A 337 14.56 38.11 -19.49
C TYR A 337 15.27 39.33 -18.88
N GLU A 338 15.80 39.20 -17.66
CA GLU A 338 16.50 40.28 -16.94
C GLU A 338 17.71 40.80 -17.75
N LYS A 339 18.47 39.89 -18.40
CA LYS A 339 19.60 40.27 -19.27
C LYS A 339 19.15 41.05 -20.51
N ILE A 340 18.08 40.62 -21.17
CA ILE A 340 17.56 41.27 -22.38
C ILE A 340 16.99 42.65 -22.04
N GLN A 341 16.22 42.75 -20.96
CA GLN A 341 15.69 44.02 -20.47
C GLN A 341 16.81 45.04 -20.20
N ALA A 342 17.83 44.66 -19.42
CA ALA A 342 18.97 45.53 -19.15
C ALA A 342 19.73 45.93 -20.43
N THR A 343 19.84 45.02 -21.40
CA THR A 343 20.45 45.31 -22.70
C THR A 343 19.65 46.34 -23.49
N ASN A 344 18.31 46.24 -23.47
CA ASN A 344 17.42 47.18 -24.15
C ASN A 344 17.46 48.57 -23.50
N GLU A 345 17.46 48.65 -22.17
CA GLU A 345 17.62 49.90 -21.42
C GLU A 345 18.95 50.59 -21.73
N LEU A 346 20.05 49.83 -21.78
CA LEU A 346 21.37 50.35 -22.15
C LEU A 346 21.41 50.83 -23.61
N LYS A 347 20.77 50.11 -24.55
CA LYS A 347 20.65 50.54 -25.95
C LYS A 347 19.87 51.86 -26.06
N GLY A 348 18.78 52.01 -25.32
CA GLY A 348 18.01 53.26 -25.24
C GLY A 348 18.87 54.41 -24.74
N THR A 349 19.55 54.20 -23.60
CA THR A 349 20.47 55.19 -23.03
C THR A 349 21.60 55.58 -24.00
N LEU A 350 22.19 54.61 -24.71
CA LEU A 350 23.23 54.86 -25.70
C LEU A 350 22.68 55.66 -26.90
N SER A 351 21.47 55.38 -27.35
CA SER A 351 20.80 56.13 -28.42
C SER A 351 20.61 57.60 -28.03
N ASP A 352 20.12 57.85 -26.80
CA ASP A 352 19.94 59.21 -26.27
C ASP A 352 21.27 59.97 -26.15
N LEU A 353 22.33 59.30 -25.68
CA LEU A 353 23.67 59.88 -25.59
C LEU A 353 24.24 60.20 -26.96
N LYS A 354 24.04 59.34 -27.96
CA LYS A 354 24.44 59.60 -29.36
C LYS A 354 23.70 60.83 -29.91
N TYR A 355 22.39 60.91 -29.69
CA TYR A 355 21.59 62.07 -30.10
C TYR A 355 22.09 63.38 -29.46
N LYS A 356 22.33 63.37 -28.14
CA LYS A 356 22.89 64.53 -27.42
C LYS A 356 24.27 64.94 -27.96
N LYS A 357 25.15 63.97 -28.21
CA LYS A 357 26.47 64.21 -28.82
C LYS A 357 26.33 64.89 -30.18
N GLU A 358 25.45 64.39 -31.05
CA GLU A 358 25.25 64.94 -32.39
C GLU A 358 24.70 66.37 -32.34
N LYS A 359 23.76 66.64 -31.42
CA LYS A 359 23.25 67.98 -31.15
C LYS A 359 24.36 68.95 -30.74
N ILE A 360 25.18 68.58 -29.75
CA ILE A 360 26.32 69.39 -29.30
C ILE A 360 27.33 69.61 -30.44
N LEU A 361 27.65 68.57 -31.22
CA LEU A 361 28.57 68.69 -32.35
C LEU A 361 28.07 69.69 -33.40
N ASN A 362 26.77 69.68 -33.70
CA ASN A 362 26.16 70.62 -34.63
C ASN A 362 26.17 72.06 -34.08
N GLU A 363 25.91 72.25 -32.79
CA GLU A 363 26.04 73.56 -32.13
C GLU A 363 27.49 74.09 -32.20
N VAL A 364 28.49 73.23 -31.94
CA VAL A 364 29.92 73.57 -32.05
C VAL A 364 30.29 73.94 -33.48
N LYS A 365 29.87 73.16 -34.48
CA LYS A 365 30.10 73.46 -35.91
C LYS A 365 29.52 74.82 -36.29
N LEU A 366 28.31 75.13 -35.82
CA LEU A 366 27.67 76.43 -36.07
C LEU A 366 28.45 77.58 -35.45
N LEU A 367 28.93 77.43 -34.20
CA LEU A 367 29.75 78.43 -33.53
C LEU A 367 31.09 78.63 -34.24
N LEU A 368 31.75 77.55 -34.66
CA LEU A 368 33.00 77.63 -35.44
C LEU A 368 32.79 78.33 -36.79
N HIS A 369 31.69 78.03 -37.50
CA HIS A 369 31.34 78.74 -38.73
C HIS A 369 31.18 80.24 -38.49
N LYS A 370 30.40 80.63 -37.46
CA LYS A 370 30.24 82.05 -37.07
C LYS A 370 31.57 82.71 -36.70
N SER A 371 32.43 82.01 -35.97
CA SER A 371 33.77 82.51 -35.61
C SER A 371 34.64 82.72 -36.87
N ASN A 372 34.62 81.78 -37.82
CA ASN A 372 35.34 81.92 -39.08
C ASN A 372 34.80 83.07 -39.94
N GLU A 373 33.47 83.28 -39.98
CA GLU A 373 32.86 84.45 -40.62
C GLU A 373 33.35 85.76 -40.00
N LEU A 374 33.41 85.83 -38.66
CA LEU A 374 33.95 86.99 -37.94
C LEU A 374 35.43 87.23 -38.24
N ASN A 375 36.25 86.18 -38.30
CA ASN A 375 37.69 86.29 -38.61
C ASN A 375 37.98 86.70 -40.06
N LYS A 376 37.03 86.52 -40.99
CA LYS A 376 37.12 87.02 -42.37
C LYS A 376 36.79 88.51 -42.48
N LEU A 377 36.22 89.13 -41.44
CA LEU A 377 36.01 90.58 -41.42
C LEU A 377 37.38 91.26 -41.25
N SER A 378 37.99 91.68 -42.35
CA SER A 378 39.11 92.62 -42.30
C SER A 378 38.53 94.03 -42.15
N CYS A 379 38.71 94.69 -41.01
CA CYS A 379 38.45 96.12 -40.89
C CYS A 379 39.46 96.88 -41.77
N ASN A 380 39.03 97.33 -42.95
CA ASN A 380 39.82 98.22 -43.78
C ASN A 380 38.98 99.46 -44.17
N SER A 381 39.62 100.48 -44.72
CA SER A 381 38.96 101.75 -45.05
C SER A 381 37.89 101.64 -46.15
N GLN A 382 37.72 100.47 -46.77
CA GLN A 382 36.78 100.24 -47.87
C GLN A 382 35.48 99.56 -47.44
N ASN A 383 35.38 98.99 -46.23
CA ASN A 383 34.23 98.20 -45.78
C ASN A 383 33.72 98.55 -44.37
N TYR A 384 34.12 99.71 -43.83
CA TYR A 384 33.72 100.19 -42.50
C TYR A 384 32.22 100.54 -42.39
N ASP A 385 31.56 100.77 -43.53
CA ASP A 385 30.16 101.16 -43.68
C ASP A 385 29.17 100.00 -43.44
N THR A 386 29.63 98.77 -43.60
CA THR A 386 28.85 97.54 -43.34
C THR A 386 29.04 96.99 -41.93
N ILE A 387 30.01 97.50 -41.16
CA ILE A 387 30.40 96.99 -39.83
C ILE A 387 29.95 97.91 -38.69
N LEU A 388 29.83 99.22 -38.93
CA LEU A 388 29.48 100.20 -37.90
C LEU A 388 27.96 100.46 -37.84
N GLU A 389 27.45 100.66 -36.62
CA GLU A 389 26.10 101.22 -36.43
C GLU A 389 25.96 102.56 -37.18
N SER A 390 24.81 102.76 -37.83
CA SER A 390 24.57 103.88 -38.75
C SER A 390 24.95 105.25 -38.17
N SER A 391 24.76 105.46 -36.86
CA SER A 391 25.13 106.69 -36.15
C SER A 391 26.63 106.97 -36.15
N LYS A 392 27.46 105.94 -35.96
CA LYS A 392 28.94 106.05 -35.97
C LYS A 392 29.49 106.14 -37.39
N TYR A 393 28.86 105.46 -38.34
CA TYR A 393 29.16 105.61 -39.78
C TYR A 393 29.03 107.07 -40.22
N ASN A 394 27.91 107.72 -39.88
CA ASN A 394 27.65 109.09 -40.30
C ASN A 394 28.69 110.07 -39.73
N GLN A 395 29.08 109.92 -38.46
CA GLN A 395 30.11 110.78 -37.84
C GLN A 395 31.49 110.63 -38.50
N ILE A 396 31.89 109.40 -38.86
CA ILE A 396 33.18 109.15 -39.52
C ILE A 396 33.16 109.65 -40.96
N LYS A 397 32.06 109.45 -41.68
CA LYS A 397 31.89 109.97 -43.05
C LYS A 397 31.96 111.49 -43.09
N GLU A 398 31.34 112.15 -42.13
CA GLU A 398 31.36 113.62 -42.01
C GLU A 398 32.78 114.14 -41.73
N LYS A 399 33.51 113.51 -40.80
CA LYS A 399 34.92 113.84 -40.54
C LYS A 399 35.84 113.56 -41.74
N SER A 400 35.62 112.45 -42.45
CA SER A 400 36.39 112.10 -43.65
C SER A 400 36.16 113.08 -44.79
N ASN A 401 34.89 113.46 -45.03
CA ASN A 401 34.53 114.48 -46.00
C ASN A 401 35.15 115.85 -45.65
N ASN A 402 35.15 116.22 -44.37
CA ASN A 402 35.80 117.45 -43.89
C ASN A 402 37.32 117.39 -44.12
N TYR A 403 37.98 116.26 -43.83
CA TYR A 403 39.41 116.08 -44.05
C TYR A 403 39.80 116.15 -45.54
N GLU A 404 39.05 115.50 -46.45
CA GLU A 404 39.31 115.59 -47.90
C GLU A 404 39.04 117.01 -48.44
N GLN A 405 38.08 117.75 -47.87
CA GLN A 405 37.89 119.17 -48.18
C GLN A 405 39.05 120.05 -47.67
N GLU A 406 39.59 119.79 -46.48
CA GLU A 406 40.77 120.49 -45.97
C GLU A 406 42.04 120.15 -46.76
N LYS A 407 42.24 118.89 -47.12
CA LYS A 407 43.36 118.44 -47.96
C LYS A 407 43.37 119.11 -49.33
N LYS A 408 42.21 119.20 -50.00
CA LYS A 408 42.07 119.95 -51.26
C LYS A 408 42.32 121.45 -51.13
N LYS A 409 42.19 122.02 -49.93
CA LYS A 409 42.52 123.44 -49.66
C LYS A 409 44.01 123.68 -49.36
N LEU A 410 44.77 122.63 -49.04
CA LEU A 410 46.19 122.71 -48.65
C LEU A 410 47.18 122.35 -49.78
N GLY A 411 46.69 121.93 -50.96
CA GLY A 411 47.51 121.56 -52.12
C GLY A 411 47.59 120.05 -52.31
#